data_AF-A0A6V7NLI7-F1
#
_entry.id   AF-A0A6V7NLI7-F1
#
_cell.length_a   1.000
_cell.length_b   1.000
_cell.length_c   1.000
_cell.angle_alpha   90.00
_cell.angle_beta   90.00
_cell.angle_gamma   90.00
#
_symmetry.space_group_name_H-M   'P 1'
#
loop_
_entity.id
_entity.type
_entity.pdbx_description
1 polymer ?
#
loop_
_entity_poly.entity_id
_entity_poly.type
_entity_poly.pdbx_seq_one_letter_code
_entity_poly.pdbx_strand_id
1 'polypeptide(L)'
;MGTVFCPKFESNPPFLANAIKAFNPLRIRVGGSLQDQVVYGMPNLGHPCVPFSKKAGGLFGFSQGCLSMERWDELNDLFLKTGAIITFGLNALYGRHPIRKGIWGGAWNSSNTRKFIEYTISKSYRVDSWEFGNELSGHGVGASVRCRTVWEGSHCT
;
A
#
# COMPACT_ATOMS: atom_id res chain seq x y z
N MET A 1 3.02 -15.57 -9.54
CA MET A 1 2.36 -14.50 -8.77
C MET A 1 2.35 -13.26 -9.65
N GLY A 2 1.19 -12.88 -10.20
CA GLY A 2 1.10 -11.77 -11.14
C GLY A 2 1.11 -10.44 -10.41
N THR A 3 2.16 -9.63 -10.59
CA THR A 3 2.20 -8.26 -10.09
C THR A 3 1.43 -7.37 -11.05
N VAL A 4 0.26 -6.88 -10.64
CA VAL A 4 -0.42 -5.80 -11.37
C VAL A 4 0.22 -4.50 -10.94
N PHE A 5 1.18 -4.02 -11.73
CA PHE A 5 1.61 -2.63 -11.67
C PHE A 5 0.38 -1.78 -12.00
N CYS A 6 0.08 -0.76 -11.19
CA CYS A 6 -1.03 0.15 -11.42
C CYS A 6 -0.46 1.45 -12.04
N PRO A 7 -0.12 1.47 -13.35
CA PRO A 7 0.03 2.75 -14.05
C PRO A 7 -1.35 3.42 -14.07
N LYS A 8 -1.39 4.74 -14.32
CA LYS A 8 -2.66 5.48 -14.52
C LYS A 8 -3.66 4.60 -15.29
N PHE A 9 -4.69 4.09 -14.61
CA PHE A 9 -5.82 3.44 -15.28
C PHE A 9 -6.65 4.61 -15.78
N GLU A 10 -6.36 5.06 -17.00
CA GLU A 10 -7.39 5.73 -17.78
C GLU A 10 -8.51 4.70 -17.98
N SER A 11 -9.68 5.04 -17.44
CA SER A 11 -10.99 4.40 -17.69
C SER A 11 -10.96 2.89 -17.95
N ASN A 12 -11.07 2.10 -16.87
CA ASN A 12 -11.50 0.70 -16.83
C ASN A 12 -11.67 0.01 -18.21
N PRO A 13 -10.57 -0.32 -18.92
CA PRO A 13 -10.68 -0.84 -20.27
C PRO A 13 -11.40 -2.19 -20.19
N PRO A 14 -12.44 -2.45 -21.00
CA PRO A 14 -13.23 -3.68 -20.93
C PRO A 14 -12.37 -4.94 -20.98
N PHE A 15 -11.18 -4.86 -21.60
CA PHE A 15 -10.19 -5.93 -21.63
C PHE A 15 -9.72 -6.38 -20.23
N LEU A 16 -9.37 -5.46 -19.32
CA LEU A 16 -8.88 -5.84 -18.00
C LEU A 16 -9.98 -6.48 -17.16
N ALA A 17 -11.18 -5.90 -17.17
CA ALA A 17 -12.32 -6.45 -16.46
C ALA A 17 -12.69 -7.85 -16.96
N ASN A 18 -12.65 -8.06 -18.29
CA ASN A 18 -12.88 -9.37 -18.89
C ASN A 18 -11.77 -10.37 -18.54
N ALA A 19 -10.51 -9.93 -18.55
CA ALA A 19 -9.38 -10.77 -18.14
C ALA A 19 -9.53 -11.24 -16.69
N ILE A 20 -9.86 -10.34 -15.76
CA ILE A 20 -10.09 -10.69 -14.35
C ILE A 20 -11.24 -11.69 -14.22
N LYS A 21 -12.37 -11.45 -14.91
CA LYS A 21 -13.53 -12.35 -14.90
C LYS A 21 -13.22 -13.74 -15.45
N ALA A 22 -12.34 -13.85 -16.44
CA ALA A 22 -11.98 -15.13 -17.03
C ALA A 22 -11.30 -16.11 -16.04
N PHE A 23 -10.67 -15.60 -14.99
CA PHE A 23 -10.00 -16.41 -13.95
C PHE A 23 -10.92 -16.83 -12.77
N ASN A 24 -12.19 -16.40 -12.75
CA ASN A 24 -13.19 -16.53 -11.68
C ASN A 24 -12.99 -17.66 -10.61
N PRO A 25 -12.72 -17.36 -9.32
CA PRO A 25 -12.35 -16.05 -8.78
C PRO A 25 -10.84 -15.79 -8.88
N LEU A 26 -10.46 -14.57 -9.27
CA LEU A 26 -9.08 -14.11 -9.20
C LEU A 26 -8.81 -13.39 -7.87
N ARG A 27 -7.76 -13.81 -7.16
CA ARG A 27 -7.20 -13.04 -6.05
C ARG A 27 -6.17 -12.03 -6.56
N ILE A 28 -6.40 -10.76 -6.30
CA ILE A 28 -5.51 -9.66 -6.70
C ILE A 28 -4.83 -9.08 -5.47
N ARG A 29 -3.49 -9.10 -5.46
CA ARG A 29 -2.66 -8.39 -4.49
C ARG A 29 -2.31 -7.00 -5.03
N VAL A 30 -2.78 -5.95 -4.37
CA VAL A 30 -2.39 -4.56 -4.68
C VAL A 30 -1.28 -4.15 -3.70
N GLY A 31 -0.05 -4.08 -4.17
CA GLY A 31 1.12 -3.81 -3.33
C GLY A 31 2.41 -3.74 -4.15
N GLY A 32 3.52 -4.21 -3.59
CA GLY A 32 4.84 -4.20 -4.23
C GLY A 32 5.74 -3.08 -3.68
N SER A 33 6.89 -2.79 -4.31
CA SER A 33 7.91 -1.91 -3.72
C SER A 33 7.40 -0.48 -3.41
N LEU A 34 6.46 0.05 -4.20
CA LEU A 34 5.90 1.40 -3.97
C LEU A 34 4.92 1.46 -2.79
N GLN A 35 4.44 0.32 -2.30
CA GLN A 35 3.53 0.22 -1.15
C GLN A 35 4.09 0.92 0.08
N ASP A 36 5.39 0.81 0.34
CA ASP A 36 6.04 1.42 1.50
C ASP A 36 6.36 2.91 1.34
N GLN A 37 5.84 3.54 0.28
CA GLN A 37 5.97 4.98 0.03
C GLN A 37 4.63 5.64 -0.30
N VAL A 38 3.53 4.88 -0.31
CA VAL A 38 2.22 5.44 -0.61
C VAL A 38 1.65 6.16 0.62
N VAL A 39 1.05 7.31 0.40
CA VAL A 39 0.24 8.04 1.37
C VAL A 39 -1.21 7.98 0.93
N TYR A 40 -2.14 7.79 1.87
CA TYR A 40 -3.56 7.78 1.54
C TYR A 40 -4.13 9.18 1.63
N GLY A 41 -4.75 9.63 0.53
CA GLY A 41 -5.24 10.99 0.31
C GLY A 41 -6.48 11.38 1.11
N MET A 42 -6.42 11.22 2.43
CA MET A 42 -7.49 11.57 3.35
C MET A 42 -7.67 13.08 3.47
N PRO A 43 -8.88 13.57 3.81
CA PRO A 43 -9.07 14.96 4.20
C PRO A 43 -8.07 15.36 5.30
N ASN A 44 -7.57 16.60 5.21
CA ASN A 44 -6.57 17.16 6.12
C ASN A 44 -5.17 16.51 6.04
N LEU A 45 -4.76 16.05 4.85
CA LEU A 45 -3.40 15.53 4.63
C LEU A 45 -2.30 16.60 4.85
N GLY A 46 -2.66 17.89 4.75
CA GLY A 46 -1.75 19.02 4.93
C GLY A 46 -0.85 19.31 3.72
N HIS A 47 -0.98 18.54 2.64
CA HIS A 47 -0.28 18.74 1.36
C HIS A 47 -1.09 18.14 0.20
N PRO A 48 -0.83 18.55 -1.05
CA PRO A 48 -1.51 17.99 -2.22
C PRO A 48 -1.28 16.48 -2.37
N CYS A 49 -2.32 15.74 -2.72
CA CYS A 49 -2.23 14.31 -3.03
C CYS A 49 -1.73 14.11 -4.46
N VAL A 50 -0.42 13.93 -4.63
CA VAL A 50 0.23 13.78 -5.94
C VAL A 50 0.58 12.30 -6.20
N PRO A 51 0.25 11.74 -7.38
CA PRO A 51 0.64 10.38 -7.73
C PRO A 51 2.16 10.17 -7.77
N PHE A 52 2.58 8.90 -7.76
CA PHE A 52 3.99 8.55 -7.98
C PHE A 52 4.52 9.13 -9.29
N SER A 53 5.75 9.63 -9.25
CA SER A 53 6.49 10.05 -10.43
C SER A 53 7.92 9.49 -10.35
N LYS A 54 8.56 9.29 -11.51
CA LYS A 54 9.97 8.89 -11.53
C LYS A 54 10.81 10.01 -10.91
N LYS A 55 11.67 9.67 -9.96
CA LYS A 55 12.55 10.62 -9.28
C LYS A 55 13.91 9.98 -9.04
N ALA A 56 14.95 10.52 -9.69
CA ALA A 56 16.32 10.08 -9.46
C ALA A 56 16.70 10.24 -7.98
N GLY A 57 17.32 9.21 -7.40
CA GLY A 57 17.65 9.17 -5.97
C GLY A 57 16.46 8.96 -5.02
N GLY A 58 15.23 8.88 -5.53
CA GLY A 58 14.07 8.46 -4.76
C GLY A 58 14.15 6.97 -4.36
N LEU A 59 13.46 6.58 -3.30
CA LEU A 59 13.41 5.17 -2.90
C LEU A 59 12.70 4.37 -4.03
N PHE A 60 13.34 3.28 -4.46
CA PHE A 60 12.97 2.51 -5.67
C PHE A 60 12.92 3.34 -6.98
N GLY A 61 13.52 4.54 -7.02
CA GLY A 61 13.53 5.41 -8.20
C GLY A 61 12.27 6.27 -8.39
N PHE A 62 11.44 6.40 -7.37
CA PHE A 62 10.19 7.17 -7.43
C PHE A 62 10.11 8.25 -6.34
N SER A 63 9.25 9.25 -6.57
CA SER A 63 8.80 10.15 -5.52
C SER A 63 7.97 9.39 -4.47
N GLN A 64 7.73 10.02 -3.32
CA GLN A 64 6.58 9.65 -2.52
C GLN A 64 5.32 9.82 -3.39
N GLY A 65 4.36 8.92 -3.25
CA GLY A 65 3.13 8.95 -4.03
C GLY A 65 1.91 8.95 -3.12
N CYS A 66 0.81 9.47 -3.62
CA CYS A 66 -0.45 9.51 -2.92
C CYS A 66 -1.53 8.72 -3.68
N LEU A 67 -2.24 7.87 -2.97
CA LEU A 67 -3.47 7.21 -3.45
C LEU A 67 -4.66 8.08 -3.05
N SER A 68 -5.27 8.76 -4.02
CA SER A 68 -6.49 9.54 -3.77
C SER A 68 -7.67 8.63 -3.44
N MET A 69 -8.65 9.16 -2.69
CA MET A 69 -9.86 8.39 -2.36
C MET A 69 -10.69 8.12 -3.62
N GLU A 70 -10.76 9.07 -4.55
CA GLU A 70 -11.36 8.86 -5.88
C GLU A 70 -10.73 7.66 -6.60
N ARG A 71 -9.41 7.56 -6.59
CA ARG A 71 -8.72 6.43 -7.21
C ARG A 71 -9.00 5.11 -6.49
N TRP A 72 -9.12 5.14 -5.17
CA TRP A 72 -9.49 3.98 -4.38
C TRP A 72 -10.92 3.52 -4.69
N ASP A 73 -11.85 4.46 -4.86
CA ASP A 73 -13.23 4.19 -5.26
C ASP A 73 -13.29 3.51 -6.65
N GLU A 74 -12.56 4.04 -7.64
CA GLU A 74 -12.48 3.45 -8.99
C GLU A 74 -11.97 2.00 -8.97
N LEU A 75 -10.96 1.71 -8.14
CA LEU A 75 -10.40 0.37 -8.01
C LEU A 75 -11.44 -0.58 -7.39
N ASN A 76 -12.13 -0.15 -6.32
CA ASN A 76 -13.15 -0.99 -5.67
C ASN A 76 -14.35 -1.22 -6.58
N ASP A 77 -14.74 -0.26 -7.40
CA ASP A 77 -15.76 -0.44 -8.43
C ASP A 77 -15.37 -1.53 -9.44
N LEU A 78 -14.11 -1.55 -9.88
CA LEU A 78 -13.60 -2.62 -10.74
C LEU A 78 -13.65 -3.98 -10.03
N PHE A 79 -13.17 -4.05 -8.80
CA PHE A 79 -13.13 -5.30 -8.03
C PHE A 79 -14.53 -5.86 -7.80
N LEU A 80 -15.49 -5.01 -7.44
CA LEU A 80 -16.89 -5.37 -7.29
C LEU A 80 -17.49 -5.88 -8.60
N LYS A 81 -17.29 -5.16 -9.71
CA LYS A 81 -17.81 -5.53 -11.04
C LYS A 81 -17.24 -6.84 -11.58
N THR A 82 -16.06 -7.26 -11.10
CA THR A 82 -15.35 -8.43 -11.58
C THR A 82 -15.41 -9.62 -10.63
N GLY A 83 -15.82 -9.43 -9.37
CA GLY A 83 -15.81 -10.47 -8.35
C GLY A 83 -14.41 -10.82 -7.84
N ALA A 84 -13.43 -9.92 -8.03
CA ALA A 84 -12.07 -10.14 -7.58
C ALA A 84 -11.96 -10.14 -6.05
N ILE A 85 -11.10 -11.02 -5.51
CA ILE A 85 -10.79 -11.09 -4.08
C ILE A 85 -9.53 -10.27 -3.81
N ILE A 86 -9.61 -9.27 -2.94
CA ILE A 86 -8.57 -8.25 -2.82
C ILE A 86 -7.72 -8.43 -1.57
N THR A 87 -6.41 -8.50 -1.77
CA THR A 87 -5.42 -8.33 -0.70
C THR A 87 -4.71 -6.98 -0.92
N PHE A 88 -4.77 -6.07 0.05
CA PHE A 88 -4.17 -4.74 -0.08
C PHE A 88 -2.96 -4.56 0.84
N GLY A 89 -1.87 -4.06 0.29
CA GLY A 89 -0.64 -3.78 1.00
C GLY A 89 -0.62 -2.40 1.64
N LEU A 90 -0.27 -2.34 2.93
CA LEU A 90 -0.17 -1.14 3.73
C LEU A 90 1.27 -0.62 3.81
N ASN A 91 1.43 0.71 3.81
CA ASN A 91 2.72 1.38 4.00
C ASN A 91 3.25 1.19 5.44
N ALA A 92 4.32 0.39 5.59
CA ALA A 92 4.95 0.14 6.89
C ALA A 92 6.08 1.13 7.24
N LEU A 93 6.47 2.01 6.30
CA LEU A 93 7.47 3.06 6.52
C LEU A 93 6.87 4.42 6.86
N TYR A 94 5.55 4.60 6.82
CA TYR A 94 4.94 5.89 7.18
C TYR A 94 5.29 6.30 8.63
N GLY A 95 5.87 7.49 8.78
CA GLY A 95 6.39 8.02 10.06
C GLY A 95 7.77 7.49 10.48
N ARG A 96 8.30 6.48 9.78
CA ARG A 96 9.69 6.02 9.94
C ARG A 96 10.62 6.90 9.11
N HIS A 97 11.90 6.86 9.44
CA HIS A 97 12.94 7.62 8.74
C HIS A 97 14.17 6.74 8.47
N PRO A 98 14.94 7.05 7.40
CA PRO A 98 16.20 6.36 7.14
C PRO A 98 17.20 6.66 8.25
N ILE A 99 17.77 5.60 8.85
CA ILE A 99 18.86 5.71 9.84
C ILE A 99 20.21 5.55 9.14
N ARG A 100 20.27 4.63 8.17
CA ARG A 100 21.42 4.40 7.29
C ARG A 100 20.92 3.88 5.95
N LYS A 101 21.79 3.80 4.94
CA LYS A 101 21.41 3.35 3.59
C LYS A 101 20.61 2.04 3.64
N GLY A 102 19.38 2.09 3.13
CA GLY A 102 18.45 0.94 3.07
C GLY A 102 17.85 0.51 4.42
N ILE A 103 18.10 1.21 5.52
CA ILE A 103 17.62 0.81 6.86
C ILE A 103 16.85 1.96 7.49
N TRP A 104 15.63 1.62 7.89
CA TRP A 104 14.64 2.53 8.43
C TRP A 104 14.35 2.22 9.90
N GLY A 105 14.13 3.26 10.68
CA GLY A 105 13.67 3.14 12.06
C GLY A 105 12.80 4.31 12.50
N GLY A 106 12.64 4.48 13.80
CA GLY A 106 11.55 5.27 14.37
C GLY A 106 10.25 4.46 14.50
N ALA A 107 9.26 5.04 15.18
CA ALA A 107 7.95 4.42 15.34
C ALA A 107 7.13 4.51 14.05
N TRP A 108 6.33 3.48 13.76
CA TRP A 108 5.36 3.56 12.67
C TRP A 108 4.20 4.46 13.10
N ASN A 109 3.85 5.43 12.26
CA ASN A 109 2.69 6.28 12.49
C ASN A 109 1.47 5.68 11.78
N SER A 110 0.59 5.03 12.53
CA SER A 110 -0.58 4.34 11.98
C SER A 110 -1.71 5.28 11.53
N SER A 111 -1.65 6.58 11.85
CA SER A 111 -2.79 7.50 11.67
C SER A 111 -3.29 7.59 10.23
N ASN A 112 -2.39 7.64 9.25
CA ASN A 112 -2.77 7.71 7.83
C ASN A 112 -3.43 6.40 7.37
N THR A 113 -2.88 5.25 7.76
CA THR A 113 -3.44 3.92 7.49
C THR A 113 -4.79 3.72 8.15
N ARG A 114 -4.92 4.12 9.42
CA ARG A 114 -6.17 3.99 10.18
C ARG A 114 -7.31 4.73 9.48
N LYS A 115 -7.11 5.99 9.10
CA LYS A 115 -8.12 6.79 8.39
C LYS A 115 -8.51 6.16 7.03
N PHE A 116 -7.55 5.59 6.31
CA PHE A 116 -7.81 4.89 5.06
C PHE A 116 -8.65 3.63 5.23
N ILE A 117 -8.37 2.83 6.27
CA ILE A 117 -9.18 1.65 6.60
C ILE A 117 -10.58 2.08 7.06
N GLU A 118 -10.70 3.12 7.89
CA GLU A 118 -11.99 3.69 8.32
C GLU A 118 -12.84 4.14 7.12
N TYR A 119 -12.22 4.81 6.14
CA TYR A 119 -12.87 5.17 4.87
C TYR A 119 -13.32 3.94 4.06
N THR A 120 -12.45 2.93 3.95
CA THR A 120 -12.77 1.69 3.24
C THR A 120 -13.96 0.97 3.86
N ILE A 121 -14.02 0.92 5.20
CA ILE A 121 -15.14 0.34 5.95
C ILE A 121 -16.42 1.16 5.77
N SER A 122 -16.34 2.50 5.86
CA SER A 122 -17.53 3.36 5.72
C SER A 122 -18.18 3.25 4.34
N LYS A 123 -17.39 2.94 3.30
CA LYS A 123 -17.84 2.68 1.94
C LYS A 123 -18.31 1.24 1.70
N SER A 124 -18.22 0.36 2.72
CA SER A 124 -18.52 -1.07 2.63
C SER A 124 -17.70 -1.80 1.55
N TYR A 125 -16.48 -1.33 1.30
CA TYR A 125 -15.58 -1.95 0.34
C TYR A 125 -14.99 -3.25 0.89
N ARG A 126 -14.94 -4.27 0.02
CA ARG A 126 -14.54 -5.63 0.40
C ARG A 126 -13.04 -5.82 0.16
N VAL A 127 -12.26 -5.70 1.23
CA VAL A 127 -10.85 -6.12 1.28
C VAL A 127 -10.77 -7.41 2.10
N ASP A 128 -10.27 -8.48 1.49
CA ASP A 128 -10.18 -9.81 2.10
C ASP A 128 -9.03 -9.91 3.10
N SER A 129 -7.90 -9.25 2.79
CA SER A 129 -6.72 -9.24 3.66
C SER A 129 -5.90 -7.98 3.48
N TRP A 130 -5.21 -7.61 4.56
CA TRP A 130 -4.27 -6.51 4.60
C TRP A 130 -2.86 -7.04 4.83
N GLU A 131 -1.88 -6.59 4.05
CA GLU A 131 -0.47 -6.94 4.22
C GLU A 131 0.30 -5.74 4.78
N PHE A 132 1.20 -5.94 5.74
CA PHE A 132 1.96 -4.84 6.34
C PHE A 132 3.40 -4.81 5.83
N GLY A 133 3.67 -3.88 4.93
CA GLY A 133 4.98 -3.71 4.26
C GLY A 133 5.25 -4.69 3.13
N ASN A 134 6.27 -4.38 2.33
CA ASN A 134 6.74 -5.20 1.21
C ASN A 134 8.26 -5.39 1.29
N GLU A 135 8.71 -6.63 1.52
CA GLU A 135 10.14 -7.01 1.47
C GLU A 135 11.04 -6.14 2.36
N LEU A 136 10.59 -5.85 3.58
CA LEU A 136 11.30 -5.01 4.55
C LEU A 136 12.34 -5.78 5.38
N SER A 137 12.75 -6.94 4.92
CA SER A 137 13.79 -7.79 5.53
C SER A 137 14.52 -8.57 4.45
N GLY A 138 15.79 -8.92 4.71
CA GLY A 138 16.64 -9.68 3.78
C GLY A 138 17.80 -8.87 3.21
N HIS A 139 18.61 -9.52 2.36
CA HIS A 139 19.74 -8.93 1.68
C HIS A 139 19.32 -8.40 0.30
N GLY A 140 19.85 -7.24 -0.12
CA GLY A 140 19.56 -6.65 -1.44
C GLY A 140 18.23 -5.88 -1.55
N VAL A 141 17.51 -5.69 -0.44
CA VAL A 141 16.25 -4.93 -0.40
C VAL A 141 16.50 -3.42 -0.33
N GLY A 142 15.64 -2.63 -0.99
CA GLY A 142 15.77 -1.17 -1.03
C GLY A 142 15.41 -0.47 0.29
N ALA A 143 14.65 -1.14 1.15
CA ALA A 143 14.33 -0.69 2.50
C ALA A 143 14.22 -1.90 3.44
N SER A 144 14.66 -1.73 4.68
CA SER A 144 14.53 -2.74 5.73
C SER A 144 14.23 -2.10 7.07
N VAL A 145 13.39 -2.77 7.86
CA VAL A 145 13.04 -2.37 9.23
C VAL A 145 13.56 -3.45 10.15
N ARG A 146 14.38 -3.08 11.14
CA ARG A 146 14.85 -4.04 12.14
C ARG A 146 13.68 -4.50 13.00
N CYS A 147 13.71 -5.77 13.38
CA CYS A 147 12.86 -6.27 14.46
C CYS A 147 13.20 -5.45 15.73
N ARG A 148 12.19 -4.88 16.37
CA ARG A 148 12.34 -4.37 17.72
C ARG A 148 12.27 -5.59 18.63
N THR A 149 13.37 -5.94 19.29
CA THR A 149 13.34 -6.93 20.37
C THR A 149 12.46 -6.34 21.48
N VAL A 150 11.21 -6.77 21.57
CA VAL A 150 10.35 -6.46 22.73
C VAL A 150 10.54 -7.60 23.72
N TRP A 151 11.73 -7.66 24.32
CA TRP A 151 12.03 -8.50 25.47
C TRP A 151 13.00 -7.76 26.38
N GLU A 152 12.46 -6.81 27.12
CA GLU A 152 13.04 -6.31 28.37
C GLU A 152 11.86 -6.02 29.29
N GLY A 153 11.62 -6.91 30.26
CA GLY A 153 10.69 -6.66 31.36
C GLY A 153 9.37 -7.44 31.37
N SER A 154 9.40 -8.76 31.16
CA SER A 154 8.34 -9.63 31.71
C SER A 154 8.56 -9.80 33.22
N HIS A 155 7.74 -9.16 34.04
CA HIS A 155 7.39 -9.68 35.36
C HIS A 155 5.90 -10.00 35.33
N CYS A 156 5.62 -11.29 35.23
CA CYS A 156 4.35 -11.86 35.66
C CYS A 156 4.42 -12.05 37.17
N THR A 157 3.59 -11.32 37.90
CA THR A 157 2.99 -11.75 39.17
C THR A 157 1.52 -11.44 39.08
#